data_AF-A0A4Q1AZU6-F1
#
_entry.id   AF-A0A4Q1AZU6-F1
#
_cell.length_a   1.000
_cell.length_b   1.000
_cell.length_c   1.000
_cell.angle_alpha   90.00
_cell.angle_beta   90.00
_cell.angle_gamma   90.00
#
_symmetry.space_group_name_H-M   'P 1'
#
loop_
_entity.id
_entity.type
_entity.pdbx_description
1 polymer ?
#
loop_
_entity_poly.entity_id
_entity_poly.type
_entity_poly.pdbx_seq_one_letter_code
_entity_poly.pdbx_strand_id
1 'polypeptide(L)'
;MEELFNLTYKDEVEELKDQENFESLGDEKYLNHPDMEARLYWAFCRPNGSREEQIADTEPLVSIMAFNHSKLPALKRFQLLHKDVIIEDSLRVKIRNRTRMLFRSLTDDDFTELNQVLDLVPVFLPVAIDQLKVGRKWNDIVANEIEATKFIQKAKDYIDESFLEALYFKLQSFEEFDEKELKEYLEKIIGIKKLVHKIILDYYQKKAMEWIANSDLHILQKKGLEKLVGKLDY
;
A
#
# COMPACT_ATOMS: atom_id res chain seq x y z
N MET A 1 -10.66 22.92 -3.39
CA MET A 1 -10.22 22.35 -4.69
C MET A 1 -11.07 22.91 -5.82
N GLU A 2 -12.35 23.22 -5.58
CA GLU A 2 -13.23 23.92 -6.54
C GLU A 2 -12.76 25.35 -6.90
N GLU A 3 -12.13 26.09 -5.99
CA GLU A 3 -11.64 27.46 -6.28
C GLU A 3 -10.41 27.55 -7.21
N LEU A 4 -9.81 26.41 -7.60
CA LEU A 4 -8.66 26.37 -8.53
C LEU A 4 -9.07 26.06 -9.98
N PHE A 5 -10.36 25.80 -10.23
CA PHE A 5 -10.85 25.53 -11.59
C PHE A 5 -11.20 26.83 -12.29
N ASN A 6 -10.21 27.41 -12.96
CA ASN A 6 -10.52 28.29 -14.07
C ASN A 6 -11.04 27.39 -15.21
N LEU A 7 -12.30 27.57 -15.60
CA LEU A 7 -12.99 26.71 -16.58
C LEU A 7 -12.62 27.03 -18.03
N THR A 8 -11.44 27.64 -18.24
CA THR A 8 -10.97 28.17 -19.52
C THR A 8 -11.10 27.14 -20.65
N TYR A 9 -10.74 25.88 -20.37
CA TYR A 9 -10.75 24.78 -21.34
C TYR A 9 -11.94 23.83 -21.18
N LYS A 10 -12.91 24.14 -20.31
CA LYS A 10 -14.04 23.26 -20.02
C LYS A 10 -14.86 22.99 -21.28
N ASP A 11 -15.33 24.06 -21.91
CA ASP A 11 -16.25 23.96 -23.05
C ASP A 11 -15.58 23.23 -24.22
N GLU A 12 -14.31 23.52 -24.49
CA GLU A 12 -13.52 22.83 -25.52
C GLU A 12 -13.38 21.32 -25.25
N VAL A 13 -13.22 20.91 -23.99
CA VAL A 13 -13.10 19.48 -23.63
C VAL A 13 -14.45 18.79 -23.60
N GLU A 14 -15.53 19.48 -23.21
CA GLU A 14 -16.89 18.92 -23.30
C GLU A 14 -17.27 18.65 -24.76
N GLU A 15 -16.96 19.55 -25.69
CA GLU A 15 -17.18 19.32 -27.12
C GLU A 15 -16.38 18.13 -27.67
N LEU A 16 -15.17 17.89 -27.11
CA LEU A 16 -14.33 16.75 -27.50
C LEU A 16 -14.89 15.41 -26.99
N LYS A 17 -15.66 15.38 -25.90
CA LYS A 17 -16.18 14.13 -25.30
C LYS A 17 -17.14 13.38 -26.21
N ASP A 18 -17.83 14.07 -27.09
CA ASP A 18 -18.78 13.47 -28.03
C ASP A 18 -18.09 12.79 -29.23
N GLN A 19 -16.75 12.86 -29.31
CA GLN A 19 -15.97 12.27 -30.39
C GLN A 19 -15.53 10.84 -30.06
N GLU A 20 -15.62 9.91 -31.03
CA GLU A 20 -15.24 8.49 -30.84
C GLU A 20 -13.77 8.31 -30.39
N ASN A 21 -12.88 9.22 -30.78
CA ASN A 21 -11.44 9.20 -30.43
C ASN A 21 -11.08 10.22 -29.34
N PHE A 22 -12.02 10.56 -28.46
CA PHE A 22 -11.86 11.62 -27.43
C PHE A 22 -10.52 11.60 -26.70
N GLU A 23 -10.11 10.44 -26.18
CA GLU A 23 -8.87 10.33 -25.39
C GLU A 23 -7.62 10.60 -26.24
N SER A 24 -7.55 10.04 -27.45
CA SER A 24 -6.40 10.22 -28.35
C SER A 24 -6.28 11.68 -28.80
N LEU A 25 -7.41 12.31 -29.13
CA LEU A 25 -7.46 13.72 -29.54
C LEU A 25 -7.11 14.65 -28.39
N GLY A 26 -7.61 14.37 -27.19
CA GLY A 26 -7.26 15.12 -26.00
C GLY A 26 -5.79 14.95 -25.61
N ASP A 27 -5.22 13.74 -25.74
CA ASP A 27 -3.79 13.51 -25.52
C ASP A 27 -2.95 14.30 -26.54
N GLU A 28 -3.30 14.29 -27.82
CA GLU A 28 -2.60 15.08 -28.85
C GLU A 28 -2.65 16.58 -28.56
N LYS A 29 -3.82 17.08 -28.15
CA LYS A 29 -4.06 18.51 -27.95
C LYS A 29 -3.51 19.04 -26.63
N TYR A 30 -3.65 18.29 -25.54
CA TYR A 30 -3.48 18.82 -24.19
C TYR A 30 -2.32 18.22 -23.40
N LEU A 31 -1.78 17.05 -23.77
CA LEU A 31 -0.77 16.37 -22.95
C LEU A 31 0.52 17.20 -22.78
N ASN A 32 0.97 17.85 -23.86
CA ASN A 32 2.18 18.68 -23.90
C ASN A 32 1.86 20.17 -24.18
N HIS A 33 0.63 20.60 -23.87
CA HIS A 33 0.18 21.95 -24.19
C HIS A 33 1.02 23.00 -23.45
N PRO A 34 1.39 24.14 -24.05
CA PRO A 34 2.23 25.15 -23.40
C PRO A 34 1.56 25.76 -22.16
N ASP A 35 0.24 25.96 -22.19
CA ASP A 35 -0.53 26.42 -21.03
C ASP A 35 -0.69 25.30 -20.00
N MET A 36 -0.28 25.60 -18.76
CA MET A 36 -0.43 24.72 -17.59
C MET A 36 -1.90 24.42 -17.28
N GLU A 37 -2.81 25.41 -17.41
CA GLU A 37 -4.24 25.20 -17.12
C GLU A 37 -4.85 24.13 -18.02
N ALA A 38 -4.45 24.10 -19.30
CA ALA A 38 -4.90 23.08 -20.25
C ALA A 38 -4.43 21.67 -19.84
N ARG A 39 -3.14 21.53 -19.48
CA ARG A 39 -2.57 20.25 -19.04
C ARG A 39 -3.20 19.78 -17.73
N LEU A 40 -3.41 20.69 -16.79
CA LEU A 40 -4.07 20.45 -15.50
C LEU A 40 -5.49 19.93 -15.71
N TYR A 41 -6.27 20.61 -16.54
CA TYR A 41 -7.65 20.25 -16.81
C TYR A 41 -7.74 18.90 -17.55
N TRP A 42 -6.85 18.65 -18.51
CA TRP A 42 -6.78 17.34 -19.17
C TRP A 42 -6.41 16.21 -18.20
N ALA A 43 -5.47 16.43 -17.27
CA ALA A 43 -5.13 15.44 -16.24
C ALA A 43 -6.35 15.04 -15.39
N PHE A 44 -7.28 15.95 -15.16
CA PHE A 44 -8.54 15.70 -14.45
C PHE A 44 -9.57 14.94 -15.30
N CYS A 45 -9.76 15.34 -16.55
CA CYS A 45 -10.84 14.83 -17.42
C CYS A 45 -10.48 13.57 -18.21
N ARG A 46 -9.20 13.16 -18.27
CA ARG A 46 -8.75 12.02 -19.09
C ARG A 46 -9.48 10.71 -18.70
N PRO A 47 -10.19 10.04 -19.62
CA PRO A 47 -11.07 8.90 -19.30
C PRO A 47 -10.39 7.73 -18.59
N ASN A 48 -9.22 7.32 -19.08
CA ASN A 48 -8.47 6.20 -18.50
C ASN A 48 -7.52 6.60 -17.37
N GLY A 49 -7.73 7.79 -16.79
CA GLY A 49 -6.86 8.37 -15.79
C GLY A 49 -5.58 8.91 -16.38
N SER A 50 -4.87 9.70 -15.58
CA SER A 50 -3.69 10.44 -16.02
C SER A 50 -2.49 9.52 -16.27
N ARG A 51 -1.69 9.84 -17.30
CA ARG A 51 -0.51 9.08 -17.72
C ARG A 51 0.75 9.47 -16.95
N GLU A 52 1.80 8.69 -17.16
CA GLU A 52 3.13 8.91 -16.56
C GLU A 52 3.65 10.32 -16.82
N GLU A 53 3.51 10.81 -18.06
CA GLU A 53 4.00 12.11 -18.51
C GLU A 53 3.34 13.26 -17.73
N GLN A 54 2.08 13.10 -17.33
CA GLN A 54 1.33 14.11 -16.57
C GLN A 54 1.68 14.10 -15.09
N ILE A 55 2.01 12.93 -14.53
CA ILE A 55 2.49 12.86 -13.14
C ILE A 55 3.90 13.47 -13.06
N ALA A 56 4.72 13.24 -14.09
CA ALA A 56 6.06 13.80 -14.22
C ALA A 56 6.07 15.25 -14.77
N ASP A 57 4.92 15.93 -14.82
CA ASP A 57 4.86 17.31 -15.30
C ASP A 57 5.76 18.23 -14.46
N THR A 58 6.36 19.22 -15.12
CA THR A 58 7.24 20.20 -14.48
C THR A 58 6.48 21.12 -13.53
N GLU A 59 5.16 21.25 -13.68
CA GLU A 59 4.32 22.06 -12.82
C GLU A 59 3.72 21.22 -11.68
N PRO A 60 3.97 21.57 -10.39
CA PRO A 60 3.51 20.76 -9.26
C PRO A 60 2.00 20.52 -9.22
N LEU A 61 1.20 21.51 -9.65
CA LEU A 61 -0.26 21.39 -9.64
C LEU A 61 -0.77 20.37 -10.66
N VAL A 62 -0.16 20.32 -11.85
CA VAL A 62 -0.49 19.31 -12.88
C VAL A 62 -0.11 17.92 -12.37
N SER A 63 1.10 17.79 -11.81
CA SER A 63 1.59 16.54 -11.20
C SER A 63 0.65 16.03 -10.10
N ILE A 64 0.18 16.92 -9.21
CA ILE A 64 -0.79 16.59 -8.14
C ILE A 64 -2.12 16.10 -8.72
N MET A 65 -2.65 16.80 -9.72
CA MET A 65 -3.92 16.41 -10.35
C MET A 65 -3.77 15.04 -11.01
N ALA A 66 -2.68 14.84 -11.75
CA ALA A 66 -2.39 13.60 -12.42
C ALA A 66 -2.21 12.44 -11.42
N PHE A 67 -1.49 12.66 -10.33
CA PHE A 67 -1.33 11.67 -9.26
C PHE A 67 -2.69 11.22 -8.69
N ASN A 68 -3.58 12.19 -8.45
CA ASN A 68 -4.90 11.96 -7.86
C ASN A 68 -5.86 11.20 -8.80
N HIS A 69 -5.72 11.40 -10.12
CA HIS A 69 -6.64 10.86 -11.14
C HIS A 69 -6.04 9.70 -11.96
N SER A 70 -4.77 9.35 -11.75
CA SER A 70 -4.15 8.21 -12.41
C SER A 70 -4.79 6.87 -11.99
N LYS A 71 -4.62 5.86 -12.85
CA LYS A 71 -4.86 4.44 -12.55
C LYS A 71 -3.56 3.64 -12.36
N LEU A 72 -2.39 4.28 -12.44
CA LEU A 72 -1.09 3.61 -12.26
C LEU A 72 -0.91 3.02 -10.84
N PRO A 73 -0.03 2.02 -10.66
CA PRO A 73 0.36 1.52 -9.33
C PRO A 73 0.97 2.60 -8.45
N ALA A 74 0.90 2.42 -7.13
CA ALA A 74 1.32 3.43 -6.17
C ALA A 74 2.79 3.82 -6.33
N LEU A 75 3.68 2.83 -6.42
CA LEU A 75 5.12 3.01 -6.62
C LEU A 75 5.39 3.87 -7.85
N LYS A 76 4.76 3.53 -8.97
CA LYS A 76 4.96 4.25 -10.22
C LYS A 76 4.51 5.71 -10.11
N ARG A 77 3.39 5.98 -9.43
CA ARG A 77 2.95 7.36 -9.18
C ARG A 77 3.96 8.12 -8.32
N PHE A 78 4.46 7.53 -7.24
CA PHE A 78 5.41 8.19 -6.34
C PHE A 78 6.80 8.39 -6.96
N GLN A 79 7.23 7.51 -7.87
CA GLN A 79 8.47 7.68 -8.64
C GLN A 79 8.44 8.90 -9.56
N LEU A 80 7.26 9.21 -10.10
CA LEU A 80 7.06 10.29 -11.07
C LEU A 80 6.61 11.61 -10.42
N LEU A 81 6.11 11.55 -9.19
CA LEU A 81 5.55 12.69 -8.48
C LEU A 81 6.58 13.83 -8.39
N HIS A 82 6.12 15.06 -8.69
CA HIS A 82 6.97 16.23 -8.62
C HIS A 82 7.58 16.40 -7.21
N LYS A 83 8.90 16.62 -7.16
CA LYS A 83 9.69 16.63 -5.91
C LYS A 83 9.17 17.64 -4.88
N ASP A 84 8.68 18.79 -5.32
CA ASP A 84 8.19 19.83 -4.40
C ASP A 84 6.93 19.38 -3.65
N VAL A 85 6.14 18.45 -4.20
CA VAL A 85 4.99 17.85 -3.51
C VAL A 85 5.45 16.97 -2.33
N ILE A 86 6.66 16.40 -2.42
CA ILE A 86 7.29 15.60 -1.37
C ILE A 86 8.01 16.50 -0.35
N ILE A 87 8.44 17.70 -0.73
CA ILE A 87 9.18 18.59 0.17
C ILE A 87 8.22 19.52 0.93
N GLU A 88 7.22 20.08 0.25
CA GLU A 88 6.36 21.13 0.75
C GLU A 88 5.03 20.60 1.31
N ASP A 89 4.76 20.84 2.59
CA ASP A 89 3.53 20.38 3.25
C ASP A 89 2.25 20.98 2.64
N SER A 90 2.31 22.23 2.17
CA SER A 90 1.21 22.94 1.50
C SER A 90 0.79 22.30 0.18
N LEU A 91 1.71 21.61 -0.50
CA LEU A 91 1.45 20.84 -1.70
C LEU A 91 1.07 19.40 -1.36
N ARG A 92 1.80 18.76 -0.44
CA ARG A 92 1.56 17.40 0.04
C ARG A 92 0.13 17.16 0.49
N VAL A 93 -0.47 18.12 1.19
CA VAL A 93 -1.86 18.03 1.69
C VAL A 93 -2.87 17.80 0.55
N LYS A 94 -2.55 18.25 -0.68
CA LYS A 94 -3.44 18.13 -1.85
C LYS A 94 -3.50 16.70 -2.42
N ILE A 95 -2.54 15.83 -2.12
CA ILE A 95 -2.58 14.40 -2.49
C ILE A 95 -2.93 13.48 -1.31
N ARG A 96 -3.10 14.03 -0.10
CA ARG A 96 -3.31 13.26 1.14
C ARG A 96 -4.41 12.20 1.02
N ASN A 97 -5.55 12.55 0.45
CA ASN A 97 -6.68 11.63 0.33
C ASN A 97 -6.37 10.45 -0.60
N ARG A 98 -5.75 10.72 -1.75
CA ARG A 98 -5.34 9.65 -2.66
C ARG A 98 -4.25 8.78 -2.05
N THR A 99 -3.24 9.39 -1.41
CA THR A 99 -2.19 8.66 -0.70
C THR A 99 -2.76 7.74 0.38
N ARG A 100 -3.73 8.19 1.17
CA ARG A 100 -4.44 7.33 2.14
C ARG A 100 -5.11 6.15 1.45
N MET A 101 -5.82 6.36 0.35
CA MET A 101 -6.48 5.26 -0.38
C MET A 101 -5.47 4.25 -0.92
N LEU A 102 -4.37 4.72 -1.51
CA LEU A 102 -3.31 3.86 -2.02
C LEU A 102 -2.68 3.05 -0.87
N PHE A 103 -2.33 3.71 0.22
CA PHE A 103 -1.70 3.05 1.37
C PHE A 103 -2.63 2.08 2.05
N ARG A 104 -3.94 2.35 2.11
CA ARG A 104 -4.92 1.38 2.58
C ARG A 104 -4.84 0.09 1.79
N SER A 105 -4.84 0.17 0.45
CA SER A 105 -4.70 -1.00 -0.41
C SER A 105 -3.37 -1.71 -0.18
N LEU A 106 -2.26 -0.97 -0.13
CA LEU A 106 -0.94 -1.58 0.05
C LEU A 106 -0.77 -2.26 1.43
N THR A 107 -1.27 -1.65 2.51
CA THR A 107 -1.24 -2.27 3.85
C THR A 107 -2.17 -3.48 3.98
N ASP A 108 -3.09 -3.63 3.04
CA ASP A 108 -4.05 -4.74 2.99
C ASP A 108 -3.55 -5.87 2.10
N ASP A 109 -2.93 -5.55 0.96
CA ASP A 109 -2.58 -6.49 -0.11
C ASP A 109 -1.06 -6.70 -0.29
N ASP A 110 -0.25 -5.65 -0.23
CA ASP A 110 1.12 -5.66 -0.76
C ASP A 110 2.11 -4.81 0.05
N PHE A 111 2.68 -5.44 1.08
CA PHE A 111 3.77 -4.85 1.86
C PHE A 111 5.06 -4.64 1.03
N THR A 112 5.24 -5.35 -0.09
CA THR A 112 6.43 -5.20 -0.95
C THR A 112 6.43 -3.82 -1.61
N GLU A 113 5.34 -3.49 -2.32
CA GLU A 113 5.19 -2.18 -2.96
C GLU A 113 5.11 -1.07 -1.89
N LEU A 114 4.47 -1.32 -0.74
CA LEU A 114 4.46 -0.39 0.40
C LEU A 114 5.88 -0.02 0.84
N ASN A 115 6.74 -1.01 1.05
CA ASN A 115 8.12 -0.78 1.49
C ASN A 115 8.91 0.03 0.45
N GLN A 116 8.75 -0.30 -0.84
CA GLN A 116 9.40 0.42 -1.94
C GLN A 116 8.94 1.88 -2.02
N VAL A 117 7.65 2.15 -1.83
CA VAL A 117 7.14 3.53 -1.78
C VAL A 117 7.73 4.27 -0.58
N LEU A 118 7.78 3.66 0.60
CA LEU A 118 8.29 4.30 1.80
C LEU A 118 9.81 4.49 1.79
N ASP A 119 10.55 3.71 0.98
CA ASP A 119 11.97 3.98 0.69
C ASP A 119 12.13 5.26 -0.14
N LEU A 120 11.22 5.53 -1.08
CA LEU A 120 11.26 6.75 -1.90
C LEU A 120 10.75 7.98 -1.15
N VAL A 121 9.65 7.84 -0.40
CA VAL A 121 8.93 8.96 0.22
C VAL A 121 8.62 8.69 1.71
N PRO A 122 9.65 8.56 2.56
CA PRO A 122 9.50 8.18 3.98
C PRO A 122 8.63 9.16 4.79
N VAL A 123 8.48 10.40 4.33
CA VAL A 123 7.59 11.41 4.94
C VAL A 123 6.13 10.96 5.05
N PHE A 124 5.69 9.99 4.24
CA PHE A 124 4.33 9.45 4.32
C PHE A 124 4.19 8.24 5.26
N LEU A 125 5.26 7.79 5.94
CA LEU A 125 5.20 6.68 6.90
C LEU A 125 4.05 6.83 7.93
N PRO A 126 3.81 8.01 8.55
CA PRO A 126 2.67 8.18 9.46
C PRO A 126 1.31 7.88 8.82
N VAL A 127 1.16 8.18 7.51
CA VAL A 127 -0.06 7.88 6.76
C VAL A 127 -0.21 6.38 6.54
N ALA A 128 0.88 5.66 6.25
CA ALA A 128 0.86 4.21 6.09
C ALA A 128 0.47 3.51 7.40
N ILE A 129 1.05 3.96 8.52
CA ILE A 129 0.73 3.44 9.85
C ILE A 129 -0.73 3.69 10.21
N ASP A 130 -1.23 4.92 9.97
CA ASP A 130 -2.64 5.22 10.15
C ASP A 130 -3.52 4.27 9.34
N GLN A 131 -3.20 4.05 8.06
CA GLN A 131 -3.98 3.14 7.21
C GLN A 131 -3.87 1.67 7.60
N LEU A 132 -2.75 1.21 8.17
CA LEU A 132 -2.69 -0.12 8.78
C LEU A 132 -3.68 -0.22 9.94
N LYS A 133 -3.66 0.75 10.86
CA LYS A 133 -4.48 0.73 12.09
C LYS A 133 -5.97 0.89 11.84
N VAL A 134 -6.36 1.84 11.00
CA VAL A 134 -7.77 2.24 10.83
C VAL A 134 -8.35 1.85 9.46
N GLY A 135 -7.50 1.39 8.53
CA GLY A 135 -7.94 0.90 7.24
C GLY A 135 -8.78 -0.35 7.39
N ARG A 136 -9.94 -0.38 6.73
CA ARG A 136 -10.72 -1.62 6.62
C ARG A 136 -9.91 -2.67 5.84
N LYS A 137 -10.01 -3.93 6.24
CA LYS A 137 -9.58 -5.09 5.44
C LYS A 137 -10.62 -5.35 4.34
N TRP A 138 -10.16 -5.52 3.11
CA TRP A 138 -10.98 -5.76 1.91
C TRP A 138 -10.71 -7.11 1.26
N ASN A 139 -9.52 -7.66 1.49
CA ASN A 139 -9.09 -8.96 0.96
C ASN A 139 -8.62 -9.87 2.11
N ASP A 140 -8.49 -11.16 1.84
CA ASP A 140 -7.91 -12.15 2.77
C ASP A 140 -6.46 -12.53 2.39
N ILE A 141 -5.72 -11.61 1.78
CA ILE A 141 -4.32 -11.82 1.46
C ILE A 141 -3.50 -11.77 2.74
N VAL A 142 -2.68 -12.79 2.92
CA VAL A 142 -1.75 -12.89 4.05
C VAL A 142 -0.47 -12.13 3.72
N ALA A 143 -0.04 -11.28 4.64
CA ALA A 143 1.18 -10.50 4.52
C ALA A 143 2.42 -11.43 4.50
N ASN A 144 3.34 -11.14 3.59
CA ASN A 144 4.65 -11.77 3.58
C ASN A 144 5.45 -11.39 4.84
N GLU A 145 6.01 -12.38 5.52
CA GLU A 145 6.63 -12.21 6.84
C GLU A 145 7.92 -11.36 6.76
N ILE A 146 8.65 -11.45 5.66
CA ILE A 146 9.88 -10.69 5.41
C ILE A 146 9.54 -9.23 5.09
N GLU A 147 8.53 -8.99 4.26
CA GLU A 147 8.09 -7.62 3.94
C GLU A 147 7.41 -6.93 5.12
N ALA A 148 6.62 -7.66 5.91
CA ALA A 148 6.09 -7.19 7.18
C ALA A 148 7.23 -6.84 8.16
N THR A 149 8.30 -7.65 8.19
CA THR A 149 9.50 -7.35 9.00
C THR A 149 10.16 -6.04 8.61
N LYS A 150 10.34 -5.77 7.31
CA LYS A 150 10.87 -4.49 6.83
C LYS A 150 9.98 -3.32 7.22
N PHE A 151 8.65 -3.49 7.14
CA PHE A 151 7.72 -2.44 7.55
C PHE A 151 7.78 -2.16 9.06
N ILE A 152 7.86 -3.21 9.90
CA ILE A 152 8.07 -3.08 11.36
C ILE A 152 9.34 -2.27 11.66
N GLN A 153 10.44 -2.55 10.95
CA GLN A 153 11.70 -1.83 11.15
C GLN A 153 11.57 -0.33 10.83
N LYS A 154 10.83 0.02 9.76
CA LYS A 154 10.51 1.42 9.43
C LYS A 154 9.62 2.06 10.48
N ALA A 155 8.63 1.33 10.99
CA ALA A 155 7.62 1.80 11.92
C ALA A 155 8.05 1.73 13.40
N LYS A 156 9.31 1.44 13.72
CA LYS A 156 9.79 1.16 15.09
C LYS A 156 9.32 2.15 16.17
N ASP A 157 9.23 3.44 15.83
CA ASP A 157 8.87 4.52 16.76
C ASP A 157 7.35 4.72 16.89
N TYR A 158 6.56 3.93 16.16
CA TYR A 158 5.10 3.99 16.09
C TYR A 158 4.42 2.69 16.52
N ILE A 159 5.20 1.70 16.97
CA ILE A 159 4.67 0.42 17.45
C ILE A 159 3.98 0.65 18.79
N ASP A 160 2.66 0.47 18.78
CA ASP A 160 1.81 0.41 19.96
C ASP A 160 0.87 -0.80 19.84
N GLU A 161 0.00 -0.99 20.82
CA GLU A 161 -0.94 -2.12 20.85
C GLU A 161 -1.84 -2.14 19.60
N SER A 162 -2.38 -0.99 19.19
CA SER A 162 -3.23 -0.88 17.99
C SER A 162 -2.49 -1.23 16.70
N PHE A 163 -1.21 -0.92 16.59
CA PHE A 163 -0.37 -1.31 15.47
C PHE A 163 -0.22 -2.84 15.43
N LEU A 164 0.08 -3.45 16.57
CA LEU A 164 0.30 -4.89 16.67
C LEU A 164 -0.97 -5.67 16.35
N GLU A 165 -2.11 -5.26 16.90
CA GLU A 165 -3.41 -5.85 16.60
C GLU A 165 -3.72 -5.82 15.09
N ALA A 166 -3.54 -4.64 14.48
CA ALA A 166 -3.79 -4.46 13.05
C ALA A 166 -2.82 -5.28 12.19
N LEU A 167 -1.53 -5.33 12.56
CA LEU A 167 -0.52 -6.14 11.88
C LEU A 167 -0.85 -7.63 11.97
N TYR A 168 -1.17 -8.13 13.16
CA TYR A 168 -1.48 -9.55 13.36
C TYR A 168 -2.69 -10.00 12.56
N PHE A 169 -3.66 -9.11 12.35
CA PHE A 169 -4.81 -9.36 11.50
C PHE A 169 -4.46 -9.55 10.01
N LYS A 170 -3.25 -9.14 9.59
CA LYS A 170 -2.70 -9.38 8.24
C LYS A 170 -1.83 -10.63 8.15
N LEU A 171 -1.44 -11.24 9.27
CA LEU A 171 -0.58 -12.42 9.28
C LEU A 171 -1.41 -13.70 9.14
N GLN A 172 -0.73 -14.82 8.87
CA GLN A 172 -1.38 -16.12 8.73
C GLN A 172 -2.16 -16.49 10.00
N SER A 173 -3.44 -16.84 9.83
CA SER A 173 -4.24 -17.49 10.86
C SER A 173 -4.07 -19.01 10.78
N PHE A 174 -4.13 -19.68 11.93
CA PHE A 174 -4.07 -21.15 12.01
C PHE A 174 -5.44 -21.78 12.29
N GLU A 175 -6.51 -20.99 12.36
CA GLU A 175 -7.85 -21.48 12.74
C GLU A 175 -8.36 -22.60 11.82
N GLU A 176 -8.04 -22.51 10.52
CA GLU A 176 -8.46 -23.49 9.51
C GLU A 176 -7.40 -24.56 9.21
N PHE A 177 -6.23 -24.50 9.85
CA PHE A 177 -5.17 -25.46 9.58
C PHE A 177 -5.47 -26.83 10.16
N ASP A 178 -5.07 -27.87 9.42
CA ASP A 178 -4.85 -29.21 9.96
C ASP A 178 -3.42 -29.38 10.55
N GLU A 179 -3.14 -30.54 11.14
CA GLU A 179 -1.82 -30.85 11.72
C GLU A 179 -0.68 -30.69 10.70
N LYS A 180 -0.91 -31.16 9.48
CA LYS A 180 0.11 -31.20 8.42
C LYS A 180 0.38 -29.78 7.93
N GLU A 181 -0.66 -28.99 7.69
CA GLU A 181 -0.56 -27.59 7.26
C GLU A 181 0.17 -26.74 8.31
N LEU A 182 -0.17 -26.90 9.60
CA LEU A 182 0.55 -26.21 10.66
C LEU A 182 2.02 -26.61 10.72
N LYS A 183 2.31 -27.91 10.60
CA LYS A 183 3.69 -28.41 10.57
C LYS A 183 4.48 -27.82 9.40
N GLU A 184 3.94 -27.88 8.19
CA GLU A 184 4.58 -27.37 6.97
C GLU A 184 4.82 -25.86 7.08
N TYR A 185 3.84 -25.11 7.60
CA TYR A 185 3.96 -23.69 7.82
C TYR A 185 5.05 -23.36 8.85
N LEU A 186 5.08 -24.04 10.00
CA LEU A 186 6.12 -23.86 11.01
C LEU A 186 7.52 -24.17 10.45
N GLU A 187 7.67 -25.24 9.67
CA GLU A 187 8.93 -25.58 9.01
C GLU A 187 9.37 -24.51 8.00
N LYS A 188 8.44 -23.95 7.20
CA LYS A 188 8.69 -22.80 6.33
C LYS A 188 9.21 -21.61 7.14
N ILE A 189 8.51 -21.21 8.21
CA ILE A 189 8.90 -20.06 9.04
C ILE A 189 10.26 -20.29 9.71
N ILE A 190 10.51 -21.48 10.25
CA ILE A 190 11.82 -21.84 10.83
C ILE A 190 12.93 -21.68 9.80
N GLY A 191 12.69 -22.05 8.53
CA GLY A 191 13.65 -21.89 7.44
C GLY A 191 14.04 -20.43 7.17
N ILE A 192 13.11 -19.49 7.37
CA ILE A 192 13.33 -18.06 7.15
C ILE A 192 13.48 -17.24 8.44
N LYS A 193 13.45 -17.87 9.63
CA LYS A 193 13.27 -17.17 10.91
C LYS A 193 14.26 -16.04 11.15
N LYS A 194 15.51 -16.19 10.69
CA LYS A 194 16.58 -15.17 10.82
C LYS A 194 16.28 -13.86 10.07
N LEU A 195 15.35 -13.90 9.12
CA LEU A 195 14.90 -12.76 8.32
C LEU A 195 13.58 -12.17 8.84
N VAL A 196 12.97 -12.81 9.85
CA VAL A 196 11.65 -12.44 10.38
C VAL A 196 11.80 -11.77 11.74
N HIS A 197 11.08 -10.67 11.92
CA HIS A 197 11.11 -9.89 13.16
C HIS A 197 10.56 -10.71 14.33
N LYS A 198 11.14 -10.53 15.52
CA LYS A 198 10.74 -11.23 16.74
C LYS A 198 9.23 -11.10 17.04
N ILE A 199 8.65 -9.91 16.84
CA ILE A 199 7.21 -9.66 17.00
C ILE A 199 6.33 -10.66 16.23
N ILE A 200 6.70 -10.99 14.99
CA ILE A 200 5.96 -11.95 14.15
C ILE A 200 6.17 -13.38 14.66
N LEU A 201 7.40 -13.72 15.05
CA LEU A 201 7.73 -15.04 15.57
C LEU A 201 7.00 -15.32 16.90
N ASP A 202 6.99 -14.34 17.82
CA ASP A 202 6.29 -14.42 19.10
C ASP A 202 4.77 -14.58 18.87
N TYR A 203 4.20 -13.88 17.88
CA TYR A 203 2.79 -14.05 17.47
C TYR A 203 2.50 -15.48 17.00
N TYR A 204 3.30 -16.01 16.06
CA TYR A 204 3.10 -17.38 15.57
C TYR A 204 3.34 -18.42 16.66
N GLN A 205 4.30 -18.21 17.55
CA GLN A 205 4.54 -19.08 18.69
C GLN A 205 3.28 -19.16 19.57
N LYS A 206 2.74 -18.01 19.96
CA LYS A 206 1.51 -17.92 20.75
C LYS A 206 0.34 -18.61 20.05
N LYS A 207 0.10 -18.28 18.78
CA LYS A 207 -1.03 -18.84 18.01
C LYS A 207 -0.92 -20.34 17.76
N ALA A 208 0.28 -20.84 17.48
CA ALA A 208 0.49 -22.28 17.33
C ALA A 208 0.26 -23.01 18.67
N MET A 209 0.73 -22.46 19.80
CA MET A 209 0.46 -23.05 21.11
C MET A 209 -1.03 -23.07 21.46
N GLU A 210 -1.76 -21.98 21.17
CA GLU A 210 -3.22 -21.91 21.31
C GLU A 210 -3.91 -23.01 20.48
N TRP A 211 -3.51 -23.16 19.21
CA TRP A 211 -4.04 -24.20 18.32
C TRP A 211 -3.74 -25.63 18.85
N ILE A 212 -2.50 -25.91 19.26
CA ILE A 212 -2.09 -27.22 19.78
C ILE A 212 -2.87 -27.58 21.05
N ALA A 213 -3.05 -26.62 21.96
CA ALA A 213 -3.78 -26.82 23.20
C ALA A 213 -5.24 -27.22 22.93
N ASN A 214 -5.88 -26.56 21.95
CA ASN A 214 -7.28 -26.76 21.61
C ASN A 214 -7.54 -27.92 20.62
N SER A 215 -6.50 -28.49 20.02
CA SER A 215 -6.64 -29.61 19.08
C SER A 215 -6.96 -30.95 19.76
N ASP A 216 -7.63 -31.86 19.05
CA ASP A 216 -7.88 -33.24 19.48
C ASP A 216 -6.72 -34.21 19.14
N LEU A 217 -5.55 -33.67 18.79
CA LEU A 217 -4.39 -34.45 18.40
C LEU A 217 -3.87 -35.36 19.53
N HIS A 218 -3.29 -36.49 19.12
CA HIS A 218 -2.61 -37.38 20.06
C HIS A 218 -1.41 -36.68 20.71
N ILE A 219 -1.08 -37.05 21.95
CA ILE A 219 -0.03 -36.40 22.74
C ILE A 219 1.33 -36.35 22.04
N LEU A 220 1.68 -37.38 21.27
CA LEU A 220 2.94 -37.40 20.51
C LEU A 220 2.96 -36.40 19.36
N GLN A 221 1.83 -36.18 18.68
CA GLN A 221 1.70 -35.19 17.61
C GLN A 221 1.82 -33.78 18.21
N LYS A 222 1.12 -33.52 19.32
CA LYS A 222 1.25 -32.26 20.08
C LYS A 222 2.69 -31.98 20.46
N LYS A 223 3.39 -32.97 21.04
CA LYS A 223 4.82 -32.85 21.41
C LYS A 223 5.73 -32.57 20.21
N GLY A 224 5.42 -33.15 19.05
CA GLY A 224 6.12 -32.87 17.79
C GLY A 224 5.99 -31.40 17.36
N LEU A 225 4.76 -30.88 17.38
CA LEU A 225 4.47 -29.48 17.04
C LEU A 225 5.05 -28.51 18.07
N GLU A 226 4.90 -28.76 19.37
CA GLU A 226 5.50 -27.95 20.45
C GLU A 226 7.01 -27.80 20.26
N LYS A 227 7.69 -28.88 19.84
CA LYS A 227 9.13 -28.86 19.55
C LYS A 227 9.47 -27.99 18.34
N LEU A 228 8.60 -27.93 17.32
CA LEU A 228 8.78 -27.02 16.18
C LEU A 228 8.55 -25.57 16.60
N VAL A 229 7.49 -25.32 17.36
CA VAL A 229 7.17 -23.99 17.91
C VAL A 229 8.33 -23.44 18.74
N GLY A 230 8.95 -24.26 19.61
CA GLY A 230 10.14 -23.87 20.37
C GLY A 230 11.39 -23.56 19.54
N LYS A 231 11.41 -23.87 18.24
CA LYS A 231 12.49 -23.48 17.33
C LYS A 231 12.29 -22.09 16.70
N LEU A 232 11.13 -21.46 16.89
CA LEU A 232 10.89 -20.09 16.43
C LEU A 232 11.66 -19.06 17.26
N ASP A 233 12.05 -19.39 18.49
CA ASP A 233 12.92 -18.55 19.31
C ASP A 233 14.34 -18.42 18.72
N TYR A 234 14.96 -17.28 19.03
CA TYR A 234 16.34 -16.95 18.67
C TYR A 234 17.34 -17.52 19.66
#